data_AF-A0A3L7MMW7-F1
#
_entry.id   AF-A0A3L7MMW7-F1
#
_cell.length_a   1.000
_cell.length_b   1.000
_cell.length_c   1.000
_cell.angle_alpha   90.00
_cell.angle_beta   90.00
_cell.angle_gamma   90.00
#
_symmetry.space_group_name_H-M   'P 1'
#
loop_
_entity.id
_entity.type
_entity.pdbx_description
1 polymer ?
#
loop_
_entity_poly.entity_id
_entity_poly.type
_entity_poly.pdbx_seq_one_letter_code
_entity_poly.pdbx_strand_id
1 'polypeptide(L)'
;MNFMKLSVILLMLGFLITFGTPAGIFADARGEQEQKYQSILKKLKASPEHYNQLLKNYESFQALPKEKQKTLKDLDDAIYQLIKSYDSYQTLGKEKQIALKKTTGKSDSQEAGRLIEVFQKFGEWYEALDETEKDSLAKASHPDGRIAEIKKILTSQWISRLPKGDSLALLNLDEPMRAIQIAKMKKEEQIRVAQSFDKKKKGGLYLEETQKFITQIKQQLSSEQLEKVGKLEGKKAAFVKMILDFAEDNPPLPLNKMGIKYLSSKDLPTEVSAQLKSLKQRGVYKPVELTKIEKKWPAFARGVTEIIRRSDPSFNYEFGACKFEDLPEDTRTVVENELIQMLQDDEKVKLQLVEGKWPDYPLMLRDLARVHLVTIPGISIPPELLQLKPGKVPMMLR
;
A
#
# COMPACT_ATOMS: atom_id res chain seq x y z
N MET A 1 -13.04 -38.48 -0.54
CA MET A 1 -14.19 -38.34 0.38
C MET A 1 -14.10 -39.09 1.73
N ASN A 2 -13.00 -39.82 2.07
CA ASN A 2 -12.92 -40.64 3.30
C ASN A 2 -11.94 -40.14 4.40
N PHE A 3 -11.16 -39.08 4.16
CA PHE A 3 -10.00 -38.75 5.02
C PHE A 3 -10.31 -37.86 6.23
N MET A 4 -11.30 -36.96 6.18
CA MET A 4 -11.63 -36.10 7.33
C MET A 4 -12.38 -36.81 8.46
N LYS A 5 -13.01 -37.96 8.15
CA LYS A 5 -13.47 -38.88 9.20
C LYS A 5 -12.27 -39.35 10.05
N LEU A 6 -11.08 -39.51 9.48
CA LEU A 6 -9.97 -40.15 10.19
C LEU A 6 -9.36 -39.34 11.34
N SER A 7 -9.24 -38.02 11.19
CA SER A 7 -8.55 -37.16 12.17
C SER A 7 -9.43 -36.92 13.41
N VAL A 8 -10.73 -36.69 13.20
CA VAL A 8 -11.73 -36.58 14.28
C VAL A 8 -11.91 -37.92 15.00
N ILE A 9 -11.78 -39.03 14.29
CA ILE A 9 -11.92 -40.36 14.90
C ILE A 9 -10.65 -40.78 15.66
N LEU A 10 -9.44 -40.47 15.19
CA LEU A 10 -8.22 -40.70 15.98
C LEU A 10 -8.25 -39.93 17.32
N LEU A 11 -8.85 -38.74 17.33
CA LEU A 11 -9.12 -37.95 18.53
C LEU A 11 -10.20 -38.57 19.45
N MET A 12 -11.26 -39.16 18.88
CA MET A 12 -12.29 -39.90 19.64
C MET A 12 -11.76 -41.25 20.19
N LEU A 13 -10.85 -41.93 19.48
CA LEU A 13 -10.24 -43.18 19.92
C LEU A 13 -9.30 -42.97 21.12
N GLY A 14 -8.57 -41.86 21.15
CA GLY A 14 -7.78 -41.46 22.33
C GLY A 14 -8.65 -41.20 23.55
N PHE A 15 -9.87 -40.67 23.36
CA PHE A 15 -10.83 -40.36 24.43
C PHE A 15 -11.55 -41.60 24.97
N LEU A 16 -11.91 -42.54 24.10
CA LEU A 16 -12.62 -43.79 24.44
C LEU A 16 -11.74 -44.84 25.14
N ILE A 17 -10.41 -44.80 24.94
CA ILE A 17 -9.47 -45.68 25.64
C ILE A 17 -9.23 -45.19 27.09
N THR A 18 -9.40 -43.90 27.36
CA THR A 18 -9.18 -43.30 28.68
C THR A 18 -10.42 -43.21 29.57
N PHE A 19 -11.62 -43.18 29.00
CA PHE A 19 -12.87 -43.04 29.77
C PHE A 19 -13.85 -44.15 29.40
N GLY A 20 -13.83 -45.24 30.18
CA GLY A 20 -14.78 -46.33 30.06
C GLY A 20 -16.21 -45.86 30.35
N THR A 21 -17.04 -45.73 29.31
CA THR A 21 -18.49 -45.56 29.45
C THR A 21 -19.21 -46.91 29.40
N PRO A 22 -20.29 -47.11 30.18
CA PRO A 22 -20.98 -48.39 30.32
C PRO A 22 -21.68 -48.82 29.03
N ALA A 23 -21.59 -50.13 28.76
CA ALA A 23 -22.10 -50.82 27.58
C ALA A 23 -23.64 -50.84 27.55
N GLY A 24 -24.24 -50.61 26.38
CA GLY A 24 -25.66 -50.91 26.22
C GLY A 24 -26.31 -50.72 24.85
N ILE A 25 -25.99 -49.67 24.07
CA ILE A 25 -26.92 -49.26 22.97
C ILE A 25 -26.26 -49.07 21.58
N PHE A 26 -24.96 -49.29 21.39
CA PHE A 26 -24.29 -49.05 20.09
C PHE A 26 -23.46 -50.24 19.56
N ALA A 27 -23.97 -51.47 19.62
CA ALA A 27 -23.22 -52.64 19.17
C ALA A 27 -23.08 -52.74 17.63
N ASP A 28 -24.14 -52.46 16.85
CA ASP A 28 -24.13 -52.70 15.40
C ASP A 28 -23.44 -51.62 14.55
N ALA A 29 -23.52 -50.35 14.94
CA ALA A 29 -22.82 -49.27 14.21
C ALA A 29 -21.29 -49.29 14.42
N ARG A 30 -20.81 -50.02 15.45
CA ARG A 30 -19.39 -50.05 15.84
C ARG A 30 -18.56 -50.91 14.89
N GLY A 31 -19.11 -52.02 14.39
CA GLY A 31 -18.39 -52.98 13.55
C GLY A 31 -17.98 -52.43 12.19
N GLU A 32 -18.88 -51.72 11.49
CA GLU A 32 -18.56 -51.12 10.18
C GLU A 32 -17.54 -49.99 10.29
N GLN A 33 -17.63 -49.18 11.35
CA GLN A 33 -16.66 -48.12 11.59
C GLN A 33 -15.28 -48.68 11.92
N GLU A 34 -15.23 -49.72 12.75
CA GLU A 34 -13.98 -50.38 13.16
C GLU A 34 -13.27 -51.04 11.98
N GLN A 35 -14.00 -51.74 11.09
CA GLN A 35 -13.44 -52.28 9.85
C GLN A 35 -12.91 -51.17 8.94
N LYS A 36 -13.62 -50.04 8.86
CA LYS A 36 -13.15 -48.88 8.10
C LYS A 36 -11.85 -48.31 8.66
N TYR A 37 -11.71 -48.19 9.98
CA TYR A 37 -10.46 -47.72 10.60
C TYR A 37 -9.30 -48.69 10.45
N GLN A 38 -9.57 -49.98 10.63
CA GLN A 38 -8.59 -51.04 10.39
C GLN A 38 -8.04 -50.96 8.96
N SER A 39 -8.92 -50.75 7.97
CA SER A 39 -8.51 -50.64 6.56
C SER A 39 -7.60 -49.41 6.31
N ILE A 40 -7.85 -48.30 7.00
CA ILE A 40 -7.12 -47.06 6.77
C ILE A 40 -5.80 -47.06 7.56
N LEU A 41 -5.79 -47.62 8.78
CA LEU A 41 -4.56 -47.91 9.51
C LEU A 41 -3.67 -48.86 8.73
N LYS A 42 -4.23 -49.88 8.06
CA LYS A 42 -3.48 -50.79 7.20
C LYS A 42 -2.85 -50.05 6.01
N LYS A 43 -3.58 -49.12 5.37
CA LYS A 43 -3.06 -48.29 4.27
C LYS A 43 -1.99 -47.29 4.74
N LEU A 44 -2.16 -46.69 5.91
CA LEU A 44 -1.19 -45.77 6.49
C LEU A 44 0.09 -46.49 6.92
N LYS A 45 -0.03 -47.68 7.53
CA LYS A 45 1.13 -48.53 7.87
C LYS A 45 1.89 -49.06 6.65
N ALA A 46 1.24 -49.12 5.48
CA ALA A 46 1.91 -49.48 4.22
C ALA A 46 2.84 -48.37 3.68
N SER A 47 2.77 -47.14 4.22
CA SER A 47 3.71 -46.05 3.93
C SER A 47 4.27 -45.47 5.24
N PRO A 48 5.38 -46.04 5.74
CA PRO A 48 5.99 -45.64 7.02
C PRO A 48 6.33 -44.15 7.09
N GLU A 49 6.79 -43.57 5.97
CA GLU A 49 7.14 -42.15 5.87
C GLU A 49 5.92 -41.24 6.08
N HIS A 50 4.81 -41.57 5.42
CA HIS A 50 3.56 -40.80 5.56
C HIS A 50 2.97 -40.92 6.96
N TYR A 51 3.05 -42.11 7.56
CA TYR A 51 2.63 -42.34 8.95
C TYR A 51 3.47 -41.53 9.95
N ASN A 52 4.80 -41.56 9.81
CA ASN A 52 5.71 -40.80 10.67
C ASN A 52 5.51 -39.29 10.54
N GLN A 53 5.28 -38.80 9.32
CA GLN A 53 4.96 -37.39 9.10
C GLN A 53 3.63 -37.00 9.77
N LEU A 54 2.63 -37.87 9.73
CA LEU A 54 1.34 -37.64 10.40
C LEU A 54 1.51 -37.56 11.92
N LEU A 55 2.34 -38.43 12.50
CA LEU A 55 2.67 -38.43 13.92
C LEU A 55 3.34 -37.11 14.32
N LYS A 56 4.36 -36.69 13.56
CA LYS A 56 5.10 -35.44 13.80
C LYS A 56 4.21 -34.20 13.71
N ASN A 57 3.29 -34.19 12.74
CA ASN A 57 2.32 -33.10 12.60
C ASN A 57 1.33 -33.08 13.78
N TYR A 58 0.89 -34.24 14.25
CA TYR A 58 0.02 -34.35 15.42
C TYR A 58 0.72 -33.85 16.69
N GLU A 59 1.97 -34.25 16.91
CA GLU A 59 2.78 -33.75 18.03
C GLU A 59 2.96 -32.23 17.96
N SER A 60 3.26 -31.70 16.77
CA SER A 60 3.40 -30.25 16.54
C SER A 60 2.09 -29.51 16.83
N PHE A 61 0.95 -30.08 16.47
CA PHE A 61 -0.37 -29.52 16.77
C PHE A 61 -0.65 -29.52 18.28
N GLN A 62 -0.35 -30.63 18.97
CA GLN A 62 -0.54 -30.73 20.42
C GLN A 62 0.37 -29.78 21.21
N ALA A 63 1.53 -29.43 20.68
CA ALA A 63 2.45 -28.45 21.28
C ALA A 63 1.96 -26.99 21.19
N LEU A 64 0.93 -26.69 20.39
CA LEU A 64 0.39 -25.33 20.26
C LEU A 64 -0.46 -24.93 21.48
N PRO A 65 -0.56 -23.62 21.82
CA PRO A 65 -1.55 -23.12 22.77
C PRO A 65 -2.97 -23.52 22.36
N LYS A 66 -3.84 -23.82 23.35
CA LYS A 66 -5.21 -24.32 23.09
C LYS A 66 -6.07 -23.41 22.22
N GLU A 67 -5.87 -22.10 22.31
CA GLU A 67 -6.55 -21.11 21.45
C GLU A 67 -6.20 -21.32 19.98
N LYS A 68 -4.90 -21.49 19.67
CA LYS A 68 -4.43 -21.75 18.30
C LYS A 68 -4.88 -23.11 17.79
N GLN A 69 -4.89 -24.13 18.65
CA GLN A 69 -5.44 -25.45 18.31
C GLN A 69 -6.91 -25.34 17.90
N LYS A 70 -7.70 -24.56 18.66
CA LYS A 70 -9.12 -24.32 18.36
C LYS A 70 -9.28 -23.57 17.03
N THR A 71 -8.54 -22.47 16.82
CA THR A 71 -8.58 -21.72 15.56
C THR A 71 -8.26 -22.58 14.35
N LEU A 72 -7.26 -23.46 14.45
CA LEU A 72 -6.90 -24.38 13.37
C LEU A 72 -7.97 -25.43 13.10
N LYS A 73 -8.62 -25.97 14.14
CA LYS A 73 -9.76 -26.88 13.99
C LYS A 73 -10.96 -26.18 13.33
N ASP A 74 -11.30 -24.98 13.79
CA ASP A 74 -12.40 -24.19 13.24
C ASP A 74 -12.14 -23.85 11.76
N LEU A 75 -10.88 -23.54 11.40
CA LEU A 75 -10.47 -23.29 10.02
C LEU A 75 -10.55 -24.56 9.15
N ASP A 76 -10.09 -25.70 9.66
CA ASP A 76 -10.15 -26.97 8.95
C ASP A 76 -11.60 -27.41 8.70
N ASP A 77 -12.46 -27.28 9.72
CA ASP A 77 -13.89 -27.53 9.59
C ASP A 77 -14.53 -26.57 8.58
N ALA A 78 -14.16 -25.28 8.60
CA ALA A 78 -14.64 -24.32 7.61
C ALA A 78 -14.21 -24.70 6.18
N ILE A 79 -12.95 -25.09 5.97
CA ILE A 79 -12.44 -25.55 4.67
C ILE A 79 -13.16 -26.83 4.23
N TYR A 80 -13.44 -27.76 5.14
CA TYR A 80 -14.19 -28.96 4.81
C TYR A 80 -15.62 -28.66 4.36
N GLN A 81 -16.33 -27.84 5.14
CA GLN A 81 -17.70 -27.44 4.80
C GLN A 81 -17.71 -26.69 3.47
N LEU A 82 -16.66 -25.92 3.18
CA LEU A 82 -16.46 -25.17 1.96
C LEU A 82 -16.27 -26.09 0.75
N ILE A 83 -15.40 -27.10 0.83
CA ILE A 83 -15.23 -28.11 -0.22
C ILE A 83 -16.54 -28.88 -0.45
N LYS A 84 -17.19 -29.33 0.64
CA LYS A 84 -18.46 -30.06 0.56
C LYS A 84 -19.59 -29.21 -0.04
N SER A 85 -19.64 -27.93 0.32
CA SER A 85 -20.64 -26.99 -0.21
C SER A 85 -20.37 -26.67 -1.67
N TYR A 86 -19.10 -26.58 -2.08
CA TYR A 86 -18.71 -26.40 -3.47
C TYR A 86 -19.08 -27.61 -4.33
N ASP A 87 -18.78 -28.84 -3.87
CA ASP A 87 -19.20 -30.07 -4.55
C ASP A 87 -20.73 -30.14 -4.66
N SER A 88 -21.45 -29.76 -3.60
CA SER A 88 -22.92 -29.69 -3.62
C SER A 88 -23.43 -28.61 -4.58
N TYR A 89 -22.77 -27.45 -4.65
CA TYR A 89 -23.09 -26.35 -5.55
C TYR A 89 -22.82 -26.70 -7.02
N GLN A 90 -21.75 -27.43 -7.32
CA GLN A 90 -21.45 -27.96 -8.64
C GLN A 90 -22.55 -28.92 -9.12
N THR A 91 -23.14 -29.71 -8.22
CA THR A 91 -24.29 -30.57 -8.57
C THR A 91 -25.62 -29.83 -8.73
N LEU A 92 -25.70 -28.58 -8.25
CA LEU A 92 -26.86 -27.71 -8.48
C LEU A 92 -26.73 -27.12 -9.89
N GLY A 93 -27.58 -27.56 -10.83
CA GLY A 93 -27.60 -27.04 -12.20
C GLY A 93 -27.65 -25.49 -12.26
N LYS A 94 -27.09 -24.92 -13.34
CA LYS A 94 -26.84 -23.47 -13.52
C LYS A 94 -28.03 -22.57 -13.17
N GLU A 95 -29.26 -23.01 -13.40
CA GLU A 95 -30.47 -22.25 -13.08
C GLU A 95 -30.68 -22.03 -11.57
N LYS A 96 -30.39 -23.05 -10.74
CA LYS A 96 -30.50 -22.93 -9.28
C LYS A 96 -29.39 -22.07 -8.68
N GLN A 97 -28.20 -22.10 -9.30
CA GLN A 97 -27.10 -21.22 -8.94
C GLN A 97 -27.45 -19.74 -9.17
N ILE A 98 -28.14 -19.44 -10.28
CA ILE A 98 -28.63 -18.09 -10.59
C ILE A 98 -29.75 -17.67 -9.63
N ALA A 99 -30.63 -18.58 -9.23
CA ALA A 99 -31.70 -18.30 -8.25
C ALA A 99 -31.14 -17.95 -6.86
N LEU A 100 -30.12 -18.67 -6.38
CA LEU A 100 -29.45 -18.38 -5.10
C LEU A 100 -28.80 -16.99 -5.06
N LYS A 101 -28.30 -16.52 -6.21
CA LYS A 101 -27.68 -15.20 -6.35
C LYS A 101 -28.70 -14.06 -6.24
N LYS A 102 -29.98 -14.31 -6.57
CA LYS A 102 -31.06 -13.31 -6.46
C LYS A 102 -31.61 -13.16 -5.04
N THR A 103 -31.51 -14.18 -4.19
CA THR A 103 -32.16 -14.19 -2.86
C THR A 103 -31.30 -13.62 -1.73
N THR A 104 -30.00 -13.44 -1.93
CA THR A 104 -29.03 -13.00 -0.92
C THR A 104 -28.93 -11.47 -0.79
N GLY A 105 -30.06 -10.77 -0.63
CA GLY A 105 -30.14 -9.30 -0.73
C GLY A 105 -30.18 -8.45 0.56
N LYS A 106 -30.08 -8.99 1.79
CA LYS A 106 -30.12 -8.17 3.03
C LYS A 106 -29.11 -8.60 4.11
N SER A 107 -28.26 -7.65 4.50
CA SER A 107 -27.32 -7.54 5.63
C SER A 107 -26.44 -8.76 5.98
N ASP A 108 -26.99 -9.85 6.52
CA ASP A 108 -26.23 -11.12 6.73
C ASP A 108 -25.84 -11.77 5.39
N SER A 109 -26.46 -11.33 4.31
CA SER A 109 -26.22 -11.81 2.96
C SER A 109 -24.99 -11.21 2.29
N GLN A 110 -24.36 -10.16 2.85
CA GLN A 110 -23.18 -9.56 2.23
C GLN A 110 -21.95 -10.45 2.38
N GLU A 111 -21.76 -11.08 3.54
CA GLU A 111 -20.69 -12.05 3.77
C GLU A 111 -20.93 -13.33 2.96
N ALA A 112 -22.17 -13.83 2.95
CA ALA A 112 -22.55 -14.96 2.10
C ALA A 112 -22.31 -14.67 0.61
N GLY A 113 -22.66 -13.47 0.14
CA GLY A 113 -22.41 -13.04 -1.24
C GLY A 113 -20.93 -12.96 -1.57
N ARG A 114 -20.10 -12.42 -0.66
CA ARG A 114 -18.62 -12.39 -0.81
C ARG A 114 -18.03 -13.80 -0.84
N LEU A 115 -18.47 -14.69 0.04
CA LEU A 115 -18.02 -16.08 0.07
C LEU A 115 -18.39 -16.82 -1.23
N ILE A 116 -19.62 -16.63 -1.72
CA ILE A 116 -20.04 -17.19 -3.02
C ILE A 116 -19.14 -16.66 -4.16
N GLU A 117 -18.83 -15.36 -4.18
CA GLU A 117 -17.93 -14.79 -5.19
C GLU A 117 -16.52 -15.38 -5.10
N VAL A 118 -16.00 -15.56 -3.87
CA VAL A 118 -14.71 -16.22 -3.64
C VAL A 118 -14.75 -17.67 -4.12
N PHE A 119 -15.84 -18.42 -3.87
CA PHE A 119 -16.01 -19.79 -4.36
C PHE A 119 -16.08 -19.87 -5.87
N GLN A 120 -16.80 -18.95 -6.49
CA GLN A 120 -16.88 -18.92 -7.94
C GLN A 120 -15.50 -18.66 -8.56
N LYS A 121 -14.75 -17.67 -8.05
CA LYS A 121 -13.39 -17.37 -8.52
C LYS A 121 -12.41 -18.51 -8.26
N PHE A 122 -12.54 -19.19 -7.12
CA PHE A 122 -11.72 -20.36 -6.81
C PHE A 122 -12.04 -21.52 -7.76
N GLY A 123 -13.33 -21.77 -8.04
CA GLY A 123 -13.75 -22.79 -9.00
C GLY A 123 -13.26 -22.51 -10.42
N GLU A 124 -13.43 -21.28 -10.90
CA GLU A 124 -12.92 -20.83 -12.19
C GLU A 124 -11.39 -20.98 -12.27
N TRP A 125 -10.66 -20.65 -11.20
CA TRP A 125 -9.22 -20.86 -11.10
C TRP A 125 -8.85 -22.35 -11.12
N TYR A 126 -9.54 -23.19 -10.36
CA TYR A 126 -9.28 -24.62 -10.27
C TYR A 126 -9.52 -25.34 -11.60
N GLU A 127 -10.60 -25.01 -12.30
CA GLU A 127 -10.89 -25.57 -13.63
C GLU A 127 -9.83 -25.17 -14.68
N ALA A 128 -9.26 -23.99 -14.54
CA ALA A 128 -8.20 -23.47 -15.41
C ALA A 128 -6.80 -24.06 -15.12
N LEU A 129 -6.63 -24.82 -14.05
CA LEU A 129 -5.39 -25.54 -13.76
C LEU A 129 -5.15 -26.63 -14.80
N ASP A 130 -3.89 -26.88 -15.13
CA ASP A 130 -3.54 -28.04 -15.94
C ASP A 130 -3.66 -29.35 -15.13
N GLU A 131 -3.67 -30.50 -15.82
CA GLU A 131 -3.83 -31.80 -15.17
C GLU A 131 -2.68 -32.12 -14.19
N THR A 132 -1.48 -31.57 -14.41
CA THR A 132 -0.33 -31.78 -13.51
C THR A 132 -0.51 -31.03 -12.20
N GLU A 133 -0.99 -29.79 -12.27
CA GLU A 133 -1.33 -28.96 -11.11
C GLU A 133 -2.50 -29.58 -10.32
N LYS A 134 -3.54 -30.06 -11.01
CA LYS A 134 -4.67 -30.77 -10.40
C LYS A 134 -4.22 -32.05 -9.69
N ASP A 135 -3.35 -32.84 -10.33
CA ASP A 135 -2.77 -34.05 -9.72
C ASP A 135 -1.92 -33.74 -8.49
N SER A 136 -1.14 -32.65 -8.52
CA SER A 136 -0.34 -32.23 -7.37
C SER A 136 -1.22 -31.87 -6.18
N LEU A 137 -2.32 -31.14 -6.42
CA LEU A 137 -3.32 -30.80 -5.42
C LEU A 137 -4.04 -32.04 -4.87
N ALA A 138 -4.36 -33.01 -5.73
CA ALA A 138 -5.01 -34.26 -5.33
C ALA A 138 -4.10 -35.16 -4.45
N LYS A 139 -2.78 -35.14 -4.70
CA LYS A 139 -1.78 -35.90 -3.93
C LYS A 139 -1.55 -35.31 -2.54
N ALA A 140 -1.71 -34.00 -2.37
CA ALA A 140 -1.59 -33.36 -1.07
C ALA A 140 -2.71 -33.83 -0.11
N SER A 141 -2.37 -34.80 0.75
CA SER A 141 -3.37 -35.52 1.56
C SER A 141 -3.89 -34.71 2.75
N HIS A 142 -3.12 -33.72 3.21
CA HIS A 142 -3.41 -32.88 4.38
C HIS A 142 -3.90 -31.47 3.97
N PRO A 143 -4.82 -30.84 4.71
CA PRO A 143 -5.25 -29.45 4.50
C PRO A 143 -4.07 -28.46 4.35
N ASP A 144 -3.11 -28.48 5.27
CA ASP A 144 -1.92 -27.63 5.19
C ASP A 144 -1.08 -27.89 3.93
N GLY A 145 -0.95 -29.15 3.54
CA GLY A 145 -0.26 -29.54 2.31
C GLY A 145 -0.97 -29.01 1.07
N ARG A 146 -2.31 -29.05 1.04
CA ARG A 146 -3.11 -28.46 -0.05
C ARG A 146 -2.95 -26.95 -0.10
N ILE A 147 -2.99 -26.27 1.04
CA ILE A 147 -2.76 -24.82 1.11
C ILE A 147 -1.36 -24.46 0.61
N ALA A 148 -0.33 -25.22 1.00
CA ALA A 148 1.03 -25.02 0.53
C ALA A 148 1.14 -25.19 -1.00
N GLU A 149 0.51 -26.24 -1.56
CA GLU A 149 0.53 -26.47 -3.01
C GLU A 149 -0.26 -25.40 -3.77
N ILE A 150 -1.43 -24.97 -3.26
CA ILE A 150 -2.19 -23.83 -3.81
C ILE A 150 -1.30 -22.58 -3.84
N LYS A 151 -0.59 -22.26 -2.74
CA LYS A 151 0.31 -21.10 -2.68
C LYS A 151 1.44 -21.19 -3.69
N LYS A 152 1.99 -22.38 -3.91
CA LYS A 152 3.05 -22.66 -4.89
C LYS A 152 2.56 -22.47 -6.32
N ILE A 153 1.38 -23.01 -6.65
CA ILE A 153 0.73 -22.85 -7.96
C ILE A 153 0.45 -21.35 -8.23
N LEU A 154 -0.22 -20.67 -7.29
CA LEU A 154 -0.53 -19.24 -7.41
C LEU A 154 0.73 -18.38 -7.58
N THR A 155 1.82 -18.75 -6.89
CA THR A 155 3.09 -18.03 -7.02
C THR A 155 3.71 -18.25 -8.39
N SER A 156 3.69 -19.48 -8.91
CA SER A 156 4.19 -19.82 -10.24
C SER A 156 3.39 -19.09 -11.34
N GLN A 157 2.07 -19.10 -11.24
CA GLN A 157 1.17 -18.38 -12.14
C GLN A 157 1.32 -16.85 -12.04
N TRP A 158 1.67 -16.32 -10.87
CA TRP A 158 1.97 -14.89 -10.72
C TRP A 158 3.31 -14.54 -11.39
N ILE A 159 4.36 -15.34 -11.19
CA ILE A 159 5.67 -15.15 -11.84
C ILE A 159 5.53 -15.21 -13.37
N SER A 160 4.73 -16.12 -13.90
CA SER A 160 4.53 -16.25 -15.36
C SER A 160 3.82 -15.07 -16.00
N ARG A 161 3.09 -14.27 -15.22
CA ARG A 161 2.41 -13.03 -15.68
C ARG A 161 3.29 -11.79 -15.59
N LEU A 162 4.45 -11.85 -14.91
CA LEU A 162 5.37 -10.72 -14.83
C LEU A 162 6.03 -10.43 -16.20
N PRO A 163 6.50 -9.19 -16.42
CA PRO A 163 7.36 -8.89 -17.55
C PRO A 163 8.56 -9.86 -17.61
N LYS A 164 8.99 -10.24 -18.82
CA LYS A 164 10.06 -11.23 -19.02
C LYS A 164 11.36 -10.92 -18.26
N GLY A 165 11.70 -9.63 -18.12
CA GLY A 165 12.88 -9.21 -17.36
C GLY A 165 12.77 -9.53 -15.87
N ASP A 166 11.62 -9.25 -15.27
CA ASP A 166 11.39 -9.45 -13.84
C ASP A 166 11.25 -10.94 -13.50
N SER A 167 10.58 -11.72 -14.36
CA SER A 167 10.46 -13.16 -14.16
C SER A 167 11.80 -13.88 -14.27
N LEU A 168 12.64 -13.52 -15.25
CA LEU A 168 14.01 -14.04 -15.37
C LEU A 168 14.88 -13.64 -14.18
N ALA A 169 14.78 -12.40 -13.70
CA ALA A 169 15.52 -11.95 -12.53
C ALA A 169 15.15 -12.77 -11.29
N LEU A 170 13.86 -13.07 -11.07
CA LEU A 170 13.41 -13.91 -9.96
C LEU A 170 13.90 -15.37 -10.09
N LEU A 171 13.91 -15.93 -11.30
CA LEU A 171 14.36 -17.31 -11.52
C LEU A 171 15.86 -17.50 -11.26
N ASN A 172 16.67 -16.44 -11.44
CA ASN A 172 18.11 -16.45 -11.21
C ASN A 172 18.51 -16.28 -9.74
N LEU A 173 17.59 -15.87 -8.85
CA LEU A 173 17.85 -15.76 -7.41
C LEU A 173 17.83 -17.14 -6.75
N ASP A 174 18.62 -17.33 -5.70
CA ASP A 174 18.51 -18.47 -4.81
C ASP A 174 17.14 -18.48 -4.10
N GLU A 175 16.71 -19.66 -3.63
CA GLU A 175 15.37 -19.83 -3.06
C GLU A 175 15.00 -18.83 -1.95
N PRO A 176 15.85 -18.58 -0.92
CA PRO A 176 15.48 -17.67 0.16
C PRO A 176 15.38 -16.21 -0.32
N MET A 177 16.30 -15.72 -1.16
CA MET A 177 16.21 -14.35 -1.68
C MET A 177 15.04 -14.20 -2.65
N ARG A 178 14.76 -15.24 -3.45
CA ARG A 178 13.59 -15.27 -4.34
C ARG A 178 12.30 -15.14 -3.55
N ALA A 179 12.16 -15.84 -2.43
CA ALA A 179 10.99 -15.75 -1.56
C ALA A 179 10.82 -14.33 -0.98
N ILE A 180 11.90 -13.71 -0.51
CA ILE A 180 11.91 -12.32 -0.01
C ILE A 180 11.50 -11.34 -1.11
N GLN A 181 12.08 -11.46 -2.31
CA GLN A 181 11.79 -10.58 -3.43
C GLN A 181 10.34 -10.73 -3.93
N ILE A 182 9.82 -11.96 -4.00
CA ILE A 182 8.41 -12.22 -4.33
C ILE A 182 7.49 -11.56 -3.29
N ALA A 183 7.80 -11.68 -2.00
CA ALA A 183 7.00 -11.06 -0.94
C ALA A 183 6.99 -9.54 -1.07
N LYS A 184 8.14 -8.92 -1.35
CA LYS A 184 8.28 -7.47 -1.61
C LYS A 184 7.42 -7.04 -2.79
N MET A 185 7.58 -7.68 -3.95
CA MET A 185 6.85 -7.34 -5.17
C MET A 185 5.33 -7.56 -5.03
N LYS A 186 4.88 -8.61 -4.32
CA LYS A 186 3.45 -8.83 -4.04
C LYS A 186 2.87 -7.73 -3.13
N LYS A 187 3.65 -7.22 -2.17
CA LYS A 187 3.23 -6.10 -1.32
C LYS A 187 3.10 -4.80 -2.13
N GLU A 188 4.06 -4.53 -3.01
CA GLU A 188 4.00 -3.40 -3.95
C GLU A 188 2.79 -3.51 -4.91
N GLU A 189 2.50 -4.70 -5.43
CA GLU A 189 1.31 -4.96 -6.24
C GLU A 189 0.02 -4.69 -5.45
N GLN A 190 -0.07 -5.19 -4.21
CA GLN A 190 -1.25 -4.94 -3.37
C GLN A 190 -1.47 -3.44 -3.13
N ILE A 191 -0.41 -2.69 -2.87
CA ILE A 191 -0.47 -1.23 -2.72
C ILE A 191 -0.96 -0.60 -4.03
N ARG A 192 -0.40 -1.00 -5.18
CA ARG A 192 -0.82 -0.52 -6.51
C ARG A 192 -2.29 -0.80 -6.78
N VAL A 193 -2.74 -2.01 -6.48
CA VAL A 193 -4.12 -2.45 -6.67
C VAL A 193 -5.05 -1.68 -5.75
N ALA A 194 -4.73 -1.54 -4.46
CA ALA A 194 -5.50 -0.73 -3.51
C ALA A 194 -5.63 0.72 -3.99
N GLN A 195 -4.52 1.33 -4.39
CA GLN A 195 -4.50 2.67 -4.99
C GLN A 195 -5.35 2.75 -6.27
N SER A 196 -5.39 1.70 -7.08
CA SER A 196 -6.21 1.66 -8.31
C SER A 196 -7.72 1.51 -8.02
N PHE A 197 -8.08 0.79 -6.95
CA PHE A 197 -9.46 0.66 -6.51
C PHE A 197 -9.98 1.95 -5.88
N ASP A 198 -9.14 2.65 -5.11
CA ASP A 198 -9.48 3.99 -4.59
C ASP A 198 -9.70 5.00 -5.71
N LYS A 199 -8.92 4.93 -6.79
CA LYS A 199 -9.12 5.75 -8.00
C LYS A 199 -10.42 5.47 -8.75
N LYS A 200 -10.91 4.22 -8.73
CA LYS A 200 -12.19 3.85 -9.39
C LYS A 200 -13.41 4.23 -8.56
N LYS A 201 -13.30 4.27 -7.22
CA LYS A 201 -14.42 4.58 -6.31
C LYS A 201 -14.67 6.08 -6.15
N LYS A 202 -13.66 6.93 -6.30
CA LYS A 202 -13.80 8.39 -6.20
C LYS A 202 -13.95 9.02 -7.58
N GLY A 203 -15.19 9.04 -8.07
CA GLY A 203 -15.57 9.90 -9.19
C GLY A 203 -15.25 11.37 -8.87
N GLY A 204 -14.14 11.87 -9.40
CA GLY A 204 -13.85 13.30 -9.48
C GLY A 204 -13.12 13.96 -8.29
N LEU A 205 -13.08 13.35 -7.11
CA LEU A 205 -12.37 13.94 -5.95
C LEU A 205 -10.96 13.35 -5.80
N TYR A 206 -9.96 14.22 -5.78
CA TYR A 206 -8.58 13.89 -5.42
C TYR A 206 -8.51 13.26 -4.03
N LEU A 207 -7.45 12.51 -3.70
CA LEU A 207 -7.17 12.07 -2.33
C LEU A 207 -7.10 13.29 -1.39
N GLU A 208 -7.37 13.10 -0.10
CA GLU A 208 -7.41 14.20 0.87
C GLU A 208 -6.08 14.97 0.91
N GLU A 209 -4.95 14.26 0.90
CA GLU A 209 -3.61 14.85 0.82
C GLU A 209 -3.41 15.68 -0.45
N THR A 210 -3.87 15.17 -1.60
CA THR A 210 -3.83 15.89 -2.87
C THR A 210 -4.70 17.13 -2.84
N GLN A 211 -5.87 17.09 -2.19
CA GLN A 211 -6.73 18.26 -2.01
C GLN A 211 -6.07 19.31 -1.10
N LYS A 212 -5.46 18.88 0.01
CA LYS A 212 -4.69 19.75 0.91
C LYS A 212 -3.55 20.43 0.14
N PHE A 213 -2.79 19.66 -0.64
CA PHE A 213 -1.72 20.17 -1.49
C PHE A 213 -2.23 21.19 -2.53
N ILE A 214 -3.30 20.87 -3.27
CA ILE A 214 -3.90 21.80 -4.24
C ILE A 214 -4.36 23.09 -3.56
N THR A 215 -5.01 22.96 -2.39
CA THR A 215 -5.48 24.10 -1.60
C THR A 215 -4.31 24.99 -1.17
N GLN A 216 -3.22 24.37 -0.73
CA GLN A 216 -2.00 25.08 -0.33
C GLN A 216 -1.33 25.80 -1.50
N ILE A 217 -1.22 25.17 -2.66
CA ILE A 217 -0.72 25.84 -3.87
C ILE A 217 -1.62 27.03 -4.21
N LYS A 218 -2.94 26.85 -4.23
CA LYS A 218 -3.89 27.95 -4.51
C LYS A 218 -3.74 29.11 -3.53
N GLN A 219 -3.48 28.83 -2.25
CA GLN A 219 -3.21 29.88 -1.27
C GLN A 219 -1.95 30.67 -1.58
N GLN A 220 -1.00 30.17 -2.37
CA GLN A 220 0.22 30.90 -2.73
C GLN A 220 0.07 31.66 -4.06
N LEU A 221 -0.93 31.32 -4.87
CA LEU A 221 -1.17 31.97 -6.14
C LEU A 221 -1.68 33.40 -5.99
N SER A 222 -1.33 34.24 -6.97
CA SER A 222 -1.88 35.57 -7.14
C SER A 222 -3.33 35.51 -7.64
N SER A 223 -4.09 36.61 -7.53
CA SER A 223 -5.46 36.68 -8.04
C SER A 223 -5.55 36.35 -9.54
N GLU A 224 -4.58 36.81 -10.33
CA GLU A 224 -4.49 36.51 -11.78
C GLU A 224 -4.21 35.02 -12.05
N GLN A 225 -3.35 34.40 -11.23
CA GLN A 225 -3.06 32.96 -11.33
C GLN A 225 -4.27 32.12 -10.88
N LEU A 226 -4.95 32.52 -9.81
CA LEU A 226 -6.17 31.88 -9.32
C LEU A 226 -7.28 31.91 -10.37
N GLU A 227 -7.47 33.03 -11.07
CA GLU A 227 -8.44 33.12 -12.16
C GLU A 227 -8.13 32.13 -13.29
N LYS A 228 -6.84 31.99 -13.66
CA LYS A 228 -6.39 31.00 -14.65
C LYS A 228 -6.65 29.57 -14.21
N VAL A 229 -6.36 29.26 -12.94
CA VAL A 229 -6.63 27.93 -12.35
C VAL A 229 -8.15 27.66 -12.32
N GLY A 230 -8.95 28.63 -11.91
CA GLY A 230 -10.42 28.53 -11.87
C GLY A 230 -11.04 28.24 -13.24
N LYS A 231 -10.53 28.87 -14.30
CA LYS A 231 -10.95 28.59 -15.69
C LYS A 231 -10.65 27.15 -16.16
N LEU A 232 -9.76 26.45 -15.47
CA LEU A 232 -9.41 25.06 -15.76
C LEU A 232 -10.06 24.05 -14.81
N GLU A 233 -10.77 24.49 -13.76
CA GLU A 233 -11.54 23.60 -12.90
C GLU A 233 -12.59 22.86 -13.73
N GLY A 234 -12.53 21.53 -13.71
CA GLY A 234 -13.31 20.64 -14.60
C GLY A 234 -12.51 20.03 -15.75
N LYS A 235 -11.41 20.65 -16.17
CA LYS A 235 -10.48 20.08 -17.18
C LYS A 235 -9.31 19.38 -16.49
N LYS A 236 -9.57 18.18 -15.92
CA LYS A 236 -8.63 17.45 -15.02
C LYS A 236 -7.17 17.49 -15.47
N ALA A 237 -6.86 17.12 -16.72
CA ALA A 237 -5.47 17.09 -17.20
C ALA A 237 -4.80 18.47 -17.28
N ALA A 238 -5.51 19.48 -17.79
CA ALA A 238 -4.99 20.84 -17.91
C ALA A 238 -4.84 21.51 -16.53
N PHE A 239 -5.81 21.28 -15.65
CA PHE A 239 -5.78 21.73 -14.26
C PHE A 239 -4.58 21.14 -13.52
N VAL A 240 -4.42 19.81 -13.56
CA VAL A 240 -3.30 19.13 -12.88
C VAL A 240 -1.97 19.60 -13.44
N LYS A 241 -1.82 19.71 -14.78
CA LYS A 241 -0.62 20.26 -15.39
C LYS A 241 -0.30 21.65 -14.84
N MET A 242 -1.28 22.55 -14.79
CA MET A 242 -1.08 23.91 -14.29
C MET A 242 -0.72 23.94 -12.81
N ILE A 243 -1.36 23.13 -11.96
CA ILE A 243 -0.99 23.00 -10.54
C ILE A 243 0.45 22.47 -10.38
N LEU A 244 0.85 21.49 -11.20
CA LEU A 244 2.21 20.95 -11.18
C LEU A 244 3.25 21.97 -11.65
N ASP A 245 2.97 22.69 -12.74
CA ASP A 245 3.85 23.75 -13.23
C ASP A 245 4.02 24.84 -12.16
N PHE A 246 2.94 25.22 -11.47
CA PHE A 246 3.04 26.15 -10.33
C PHE A 246 3.82 25.58 -9.16
N ALA A 247 3.63 24.31 -8.78
CA ALA A 247 4.40 23.68 -7.71
C ALA A 247 5.89 23.52 -8.06
N GLU A 248 6.23 23.39 -9.34
CA GLU A 248 7.61 23.28 -9.82
C GLU A 248 8.32 24.64 -9.77
N ASP A 249 7.65 25.71 -10.25
CA ASP A 249 8.16 27.09 -10.21
C ASP A 249 8.17 27.67 -8.79
N ASN A 250 7.14 27.34 -8.02
CA ASN A 250 6.80 27.89 -6.71
C ASN A 250 6.47 26.75 -5.75
N PRO A 251 7.49 26.06 -5.24
CA PRO A 251 7.27 24.93 -4.34
C PRO A 251 6.43 25.34 -3.14
N PRO A 252 5.45 24.50 -2.77
CA PRO A 252 4.54 24.84 -1.70
C PRO A 252 5.34 24.94 -0.41
N LEU A 253 5.35 26.15 0.13
CA LEU A 253 5.89 26.44 1.44
C LEU A 253 4.86 26.05 2.52
N PRO A 254 5.30 25.42 3.63
CA PRO A 254 4.42 25.04 4.74
C PRO A 254 3.68 26.26 5.32
N LEU A 255 2.36 26.12 5.51
CA LEU A 255 1.44 27.25 5.68
C LEU A 255 1.28 27.78 7.11
N ASN A 256 1.80 27.10 8.14
CA ASN A 256 1.56 27.48 9.53
C ASN A 256 2.03 28.89 9.88
N LYS A 257 3.04 29.40 9.16
CA LYS A 257 3.48 30.80 9.18
C LYS A 257 3.54 31.38 7.77
N MET A 258 2.39 31.44 7.08
CA MET A 258 2.30 32.38 5.95
C MET A 258 2.30 33.79 6.53
N GLY A 259 3.47 34.42 6.55
CA GLY A 259 3.60 35.84 6.80
C GLY A 259 2.77 36.65 5.79
N ILE A 260 2.77 37.97 5.94
CA ILE A 260 2.14 38.88 4.98
C ILE A 260 2.70 38.58 3.59
N LYS A 261 1.83 38.30 2.62
CA LYS A 261 2.25 38.09 1.23
C LYS A 261 2.69 39.43 0.64
N TYR A 262 3.99 39.59 0.51
CA TYR A 262 4.54 40.75 -0.17
C TYR A 262 4.46 40.53 -1.68
N LEU A 263 3.58 41.28 -2.34
CA LEU A 263 3.35 41.17 -3.78
C LEU A 263 4.06 42.27 -4.56
N SER A 264 4.40 43.38 -3.90
CA SER A 264 5.11 44.52 -4.48
C SER A 264 6.21 45.04 -3.57
N SER A 265 7.12 45.85 -4.13
CA SER A 265 8.18 46.50 -3.35
C SER A 265 7.64 47.49 -2.31
N LYS A 266 6.39 47.94 -2.47
CA LYS A 266 5.73 48.86 -1.53
C LYS A 266 5.21 48.15 -0.29
N ASP A 267 4.91 46.86 -0.42
CA ASP A 267 4.37 46.07 0.68
C ASP A 267 5.48 45.58 1.62
N LEU A 268 6.75 45.62 1.17
CA LEU A 268 7.89 45.10 1.91
C LEU A 268 8.08 45.81 3.26
N PRO A 269 8.57 45.07 4.28
CA PRO A 269 8.98 45.65 5.56
C PRO A 269 9.99 46.78 5.36
N THR A 270 9.96 47.76 6.26
CA THR A 270 10.80 48.96 6.20
C THR A 270 12.28 48.62 6.07
N GLU A 271 12.74 47.61 6.81
CA GLU A 271 14.15 47.17 6.83
C GLU A 271 14.56 46.60 5.47
N VAL A 272 13.75 45.70 4.91
CA VAL A 272 13.99 45.07 3.61
C VAL A 272 13.91 46.09 2.48
N SER A 273 12.92 46.99 2.54
CA SER A 273 12.72 48.05 1.55
C SER A 273 13.89 49.05 1.57
N ALA A 274 14.39 49.42 2.75
CA ALA A 274 15.57 50.28 2.90
C ALA A 274 16.84 49.63 2.31
N GLN A 275 17.05 48.33 2.57
CA GLN A 275 18.18 47.59 1.99
C GLN A 275 18.09 47.53 0.46
N LEU A 276 16.92 47.18 -0.10
CA LEU A 276 16.72 47.20 -1.56
C LEU A 276 16.96 48.59 -2.16
N LYS A 277 16.50 49.66 -1.50
CA LYS A 277 16.73 51.04 -1.97
C LYS A 277 18.22 51.37 -2.01
N SER A 278 18.99 50.97 -1.00
CA SER A 278 20.45 51.12 -0.96
C SER A 278 21.13 50.34 -2.09
N LEU A 279 20.75 49.08 -2.31
CA LEU A 279 21.29 48.25 -3.40
C LEU A 279 20.97 48.80 -4.79
N LYS A 280 19.77 49.38 -4.96
CA LYS A 280 19.37 50.08 -6.18
C LYS A 280 20.26 51.30 -6.44
N GLN A 281 20.53 52.10 -5.42
CA GLN A 281 21.42 53.27 -5.54
C GLN A 281 22.86 52.87 -5.88
N ARG A 282 23.31 51.71 -5.39
CA ARG A 282 24.61 51.11 -5.71
C ARG A 282 24.67 50.43 -7.09
N GLY A 283 23.54 50.32 -7.80
CA GLY A 283 23.47 49.65 -9.10
C GLY A 283 23.64 48.13 -9.06
N VAL A 284 23.45 47.49 -7.90
CA VAL A 284 23.61 46.03 -7.71
C VAL A 284 22.57 45.22 -8.49
N TYR A 285 21.38 45.77 -8.66
CA TYR A 285 20.29 45.14 -9.41
C TYR A 285 19.49 46.17 -10.21
N LYS A 286 18.84 45.72 -11.29
CA LYS A 286 17.95 46.55 -12.09
C LYS A 286 16.50 46.39 -11.59
N PRO A 287 15.72 47.47 -11.42
CA PRO A 287 14.31 47.37 -11.01
C PRO A 287 13.47 46.44 -11.90
N VAL A 288 13.83 46.31 -13.18
CA VAL A 288 13.16 45.41 -14.13
C VAL A 288 13.17 43.94 -13.66
N GLU A 289 14.19 43.51 -12.91
CA GLU A 289 14.28 42.14 -12.37
C GLU A 289 13.12 41.84 -11.41
N LEU A 290 12.82 42.77 -10.50
CA LEU A 290 11.71 42.62 -9.56
C LEU A 290 10.35 42.79 -10.23
N THR A 291 10.20 43.70 -11.19
CA THR A 291 8.90 43.93 -11.88
C THR A 291 8.39 42.69 -12.64
N LYS A 292 9.29 41.81 -13.12
CA LYS A 292 8.90 40.58 -13.85
C LYS A 292 8.27 39.52 -12.94
N ILE A 293 8.62 39.55 -11.66
CA ILE A 293 8.17 38.61 -10.63
C ILE A 293 7.22 39.27 -9.62
N GLU A 294 6.96 40.57 -9.78
CA GLU A 294 5.96 41.31 -9.02
C GLU A 294 4.59 40.63 -9.17
N LYS A 295 3.80 40.67 -8.09
CA LYS A 295 2.51 39.98 -7.94
C LYS A 295 2.58 38.45 -7.99
N LYS A 296 3.76 37.83 -8.01
CA LYS A 296 3.89 36.35 -7.97
C LYS A 296 4.49 35.93 -6.64
N TRP A 297 3.67 35.34 -5.77
CA TRP A 297 4.15 34.75 -4.52
C TRP A 297 4.43 33.25 -4.72
N PRO A 298 5.46 32.66 -4.09
CA PRO A 298 6.56 33.27 -3.33
C PRO A 298 7.72 33.80 -4.22
N ALA A 299 7.63 33.74 -5.55
CA ALA A 299 8.69 34.16 -6.47
C ALA A 299 9.24 35.58 -6.18
N PHE A 300 8.37 36.55 -5.90
CA PHE A 300 8.75 37.92 -5.57
C PHE A 300 9.66 37.98 -4.34
N ALA A 301 9.23 37.38 -3.22
CA ALA A 301 10.02 37.34 -1.99
C ALA A 301 11.35 36.59 -2.19
N ARG A 302 11.36 35.49 -2.96
CA ARG A 302 12.60 34.77 -3.31
C ARG A 302 13.57 35.67 -4.08
N GLY A 303 13.07 36.40 -5.07
CA GLY A 303 13.89 37.33 -5.85
C GLY A 303 14.44 38.48 -5.02
N VAL A 304 13.65 39.01 -4.07
CA VAL A 304 14.11 40.01 -3.09
C VAL A 304 15.24 39.45 -2.23
N THR A 305 15.05 38.27 -1.64
CA THR A 305 16.08 37.61 -0.83
C THR A 305 17.36 37.38 -1.62
N GLU A 306 17.25 36.89 -2.86
CA GLU A 306 18.43 36.63 -3.68
C GLU A 306 19.19 37.90 -4.04
N ILE A 307 18.49 38.98 -4.42
CA ILE A 307 19.12 40.27 -4.72
C ILE A 307 19.87 40.81 -3.50
N ILE A 308 19.27 40.73 -2.31
CA ILE A 308 19.93 41.21 -1.08
C ILE A 308 21.14 40.34 -0.76
N ARG A 309 21.01 39.01 -0.84
CA ARG A 309 22.10 38.06 -0.54
C ARG A 309 23.30 38.14 -1.46
N ARG A 310 23.13 38.64 -2.70
CA ARG A 310 24.28 38.94 -3.58
C ARG A 310 25.23 39.97 -2.99
N SER A 311 24.73 40.87 -2.13
CA SER A 311 25.54 41.90 -1.46
C SER A 311 25.75 41.63 0.02
N ASP A 312 24.80 40.98 0.69
CA ASP A 312 24.86 40.62 2.09
C ASP A 312 24.46 39.15 2.29
N PRO A 313 25.41 38.21 2.23
CA PRO A 313 25.15 36.79 2.43
C PRO A 313 24.56 36.45 3.82
N SER A 314 24.64 37.36 4.78
CA SER A 314 24.09 37.17 6.14
C SER A 314 22.61 37.54 6.26
N PHE A 315 21.99 38.04 5.18
CA PHE A 315 20.58 38.39 5.17
C PHE A 315 19.66 37.18 5.44
N ASN A 316 18.97 37.23 6.58
CA ASN A 316 18.13 36.16 7.12
C ASN A 316 16.71 36.64 7.46
N TYR A 317 16.12 37.51 6.65
CA TYR A 317 14.72 37.88 6.85
C TYR A 317 13.78 36.70 6.52
N GLU A 318 12.93 36.35 7.47
CA GLU A 318 12.01 35.20 7.39
C GLU A 318 10.69 35.60 6.72
N PHE A 319 10.58 35.39 5.40
CA PHE A 319 9.32 35.62 4.67
C PHE A 319 8.26 34.53 4.88
N GLY A 320 8.63 33.42 5.52
CA GLY A 320 7.76 32.29 5.86
C GLY A 320 8.51 31.26 6.70
N ALA A 321 7.89 30.11 6.94
CA ALA A 321 8.48 29.02 7.71
C ALA A 321 9.88 28.62 7.20
N CYS A 322 10.88 28.72 8.06
CA CYS A 322 12.28 28.41 7.72
C CYS A 322 13.03 27.65 8.81
N LYS A 323 12.36 27.24 9.88
CA LYS A 323 12.89 26.37 10.93
C LYS A 323 12.04 25.11 11.05
N PHE A 324 12.59 24.04 11.62
CA PHE A 324 11.83 22.82 11.86
C PHE A 324 10.57 23.08 12.71
N GLU A 325 10.66 23.92 13.73
CA GLU A 325 9.54 24.24 14.63
C GLU A 325 8.43 25.06 13.98
N ASP A 326 8.70 25.71 12.84
CA ASP A 326 7.70 26.47 12.09
C ASP A 326 6.81 25.57 11.22
N LEU A 327 7.20 24.31 11.04
CA LEU A 327 6.48 23.35 10.22
C LEU A 327 5.20 22.87 10.92
N PRO A 328 4.11 22.58 10.17
CA PRO A 328 2.94 21.89 10.70
C PRO A 328 3.27 20.55 11.35
N GLU A 329 2.47 20.13 12.33
CA GLU A 329 2.74 18.93 13.14
C GLU A 329 2.85 17.65 12.30
N ASP A 330 1.96 17.49 11.32
CA ASP A 330 1.97 16.39 10.37
C ASP A 330 3.25 16.40 9.51
N THR A 331 3.70 17.58 9.11
CA THR A 331 4.93 17.80 8.36
C THR A 331 6.16 17.47 9.22
N ARG A 332 6.20 17.92 10.48
CA ARG A 332 7.29 17.63 11.42
C ARG A 332 7.44 16.14 11.65
N THR A 333 6.33 15.46 11.90
CA THR A 333 6.30 14.01 12.15
C THR A 333 6.92 13.23 11.00
N VAL A 334 6.57 13.56 9.74
CA VAL A 334 7.14 12.88 8.56
C VAL A 334 8.61 13.25 8.36
N VAL A 335 8.99 14.52 8.57
CA VAL A 335 10.38 14.94 8.45
C VAL A 335 11.27 14.23 9.48
N GLU A 336 10.85 14.14 10.73
CA GLU A 336 11.62 13.55 11.82
C GLU A 336 11.70 12.02 11.74
N ASN A 337 10.56 11.36 11.50
CA ASN A 337 10.46 9.90 11.56
C ASN A 337 10.79 9.21 10.24
N GLU A 338 10.65 9.90 9.09
CA GLU A 338 10.90 9.31 7.77
C GLU A 338 12.11 9.96 7.11
N LEU A 339 12.06 11.27 6.84
CA LEU A 339 13.11 11.93 6.05
C LEU A 339 14.47 11.87 6.76
N ILE A 340 14.57 12.39 7.98
CA ILE A 340 15.84 12.50 8.73
C ILE A 340 16.47 11.12 8.97
N GLN A 341 15.65 10.06 9.11
CA GLN A 341 16.13 8.69 9.27
C GLN A 341 16.76 8.13 7.98
N MET A 342 16.38 8.63 6.81
CA MET A 342 16.93 8.23 5.51
C MET A 342 18.12 9.08 5.06
N LEU A 343 18.28 10.29 5.62
CA LEU A 343 19.37 11.20 5.26
C LEU A 343 20.74 10.66 5.66
N GLN A 344 21.71 10.84 4.77
CA GLN A 344 23.13 10.67 5.07
C GLN A 344 23.65 11.80 5.97
N ASP A 345 24.79 11.60 6.64
CA ASP A 345 25.34 12.59 7.57
C ASP A 345 25.68 13.92 6.88
N ASP A 346 26.16 13.90 5.63
CA ASP A 346 26.44 15.12 4.88
C ASP A 346 25.16 15.88 4.49
N GLU A 347 24.08 15.15 4.19
CA GLU A 347 22.76 15.71 3.91
C GLU A 347 22.14 16.37 5.16
N LYS A 348 22.29 15.74 6.33
CA LYS A 348 21.87 16.32 7.62
C LYS A 348 22.60 17.62 7.92
N VAL A 349 23.92 17.64 7.72
CA VAL A 349 24.73 18.86 7.89
C VAL A 349 24.29 19.96 6.92
N LYS A 350 24.03 19.62 5.65
CA LYS A 350 23.51 20.58 4.65
C LYS A 350 22.15 21.14 5.06
N LEU A 351 21.24 20.29 5.54
CA LEU A 351 19.91 20.69 6.00
C LEU A 351 20.00 21.63 7.21
N GLN A 352 20.83 21.29 8.20
CA GLN A 352 21.08 22.12 9.37
C GLN A 352 21.72 23.48 9.01
N LEU A 353 22.62 23.51 8.02
CA LEU A 353 23.27 24.74 7.57
C LEU A 353 22.31 25.75 6.92
N VAL A 354 21.24 25.26 6.30
CA VAL A 354 20.20 26.10 5.68
C VAL A 354 19.04 26.37 6.63
N GLU A 355 18.99 25.77 7.81
CA GLU A 355 17.96 26.05 8.81
C GLU A 355 18.01 27.52 9.26
N GLY A 356 16.82 28.14 9.37
CA GLY A 356 16.65 29.57 9.59
C GLY A 356 16.86 30.44 8.33
N LYS A 357 17.26 29.85 7.19
CA LYS A 357 17.45 30.60 5.94
C LYS A 357 16.27 30.36 5.02
N TRP A 358 15.38 31.33 4.96
CA TRP A 358 14.34 31.36 3.93
C TRP A 358 14.94 31.88 2.60
N PRO A 359 14.62 31.31 1.42
CA PRO A 359 13.77 30.15 1.16
C PRO A 359 14.52 28.80 1.15
N ASP A 360 15.81 28.79 1.48
CA ASP A 360 16.69 27.64 1.28
C ASP A 360 16.27 26.41 2.08
N TYR A 361 15.84 26.59 3.35
CA TYR A 361 15.39 25.48 4.19
C TYR A 361 14.22 24.67 3.59
N PRO A 362 13.05 25.26 3.27
CA PRO A 362 11.95 24.50 2.69
C PRO A 362 12.28 23.95 1.29
N LEU A 363 13.14 24.62 0.52
CA LEU A 363 13.62 24.08 -0.76
C LEU A 363 14.50 22.85 -0.57
N MET A 364 15.41 22.87 0.40
CA MET A 364 16.26 21.74 0.73
C MET A 364 15.44 20.54 1.23
N LEU A 365 14.45 20.77 2.10
CA LEU A 365 13.52 19.72 2.54
C LEU A 365 12.83 19.04 1.35
N ARG A 366 12.28 19.83 0.42
CA ARG A 366 11.64 19.31 -0.80
C ARG A 366 12.61 18.49 -1.64
N ASP A 367 13.81 19.01 -1.87
CA ASP A 367 14.78 18.38 -2.76
C ASP A 367 15.28 17.06 -2.17
N LEU A 368 15.57 17.02 -0.86
CA LEU A 368 15.91 15.80 -0.13
C LEU A 368 14.75 14.79 -0.12
N ALA A 369 13.52 15.25 0.12
CA ALA A 369 12.34 14.40 0.07
C ALA A 369 12.16 13.73 -1.30
N ARG A 370 12.47 14.46 -2.39
CA ARG A 370 12.44 13.91 -3.75
C ARG A 370 13.54 12.87 -3.96
N VAL A 371 14.76 13.12 -3.46
CA VAL A 371 15.89 12.18 -3.57
C VAL A 371 15.59 10.87 -2.85
N HIS A 372 14.99 10.95 -1.66
CA HIS A 372 14.68 9.79 -0.82
C HIS A 372 13.26 9.23 -1.02
N LEU A 373 12.52 9.74 -2.00
CA LEU A 373 11.14 9.34 -2.31
C LEU A 373 10.16 9.45 -1.12
N VAL A 374 10.42 10.37 -0.21
CA VAL A 374 9.57 10.69 0.95
C VAL A 374 8.51 11.71 0.54
N THR A 375 7.25 11.45 0.87
CA THR A 375 6.15 12.38 0.61
C THR A 375 5.89 13.21 1.85
N ILE A 376 6.42 14.44 1.89
CA ILE A 376 6.17 15.36 2.98
C ILE A 376 4.84 16.09 2.72
N PRO A 377 3.84 16.01 3.62
CA PRO A 377 2.58 16.73 3.51
C PRO A 377 2.82 18.22 3.27
N GLY A 378 2.21 18.75 2.21
CA GLY A 378 2.29 20.18 1.89
C GLY A 378 3.64 20.69 1.35
N ILE A 379 4.65 19.85 1.17
CA ILE A 379 5.93 20.24 0.53
C ILE A 379 6.17 19.39 -0.73
N SER A 380 6.03 18.07 -0.61
CA SER A 380 6.21 17.14 -1.74
C SER A 380 4.98 17.11 -2.64
N ILE A 381 5.19 16.92 -3.94
CA ILE A 381 4.10 16.72 -4.90
C ILE A 381 3.49 15.34 -4.64
N PRO A 382 2.18 15.24 -4.37
CA PRO A 382 1.51 13.96 -4.13
C PRO A 382 1.68 13.01 -5.33
N PRO A 383 1.96 11.71 -5.10
CA PRO A 383 2.12 10.73 -6.17
C PRO A 383 0.94 10.67 -7.14
N GLU A 384 -0.27 10.96 -6.64
CA GLU A 384 -1.49 11.02 -7.46
C GLU A 384 -1.38 12.05 -8.59
N LEU A 385 -0.81 13.23 -8.33
CA LEU A 385 -0.66 14.28 -9.34
C LEU A 385 0.43 13.94 -10.35
N LEU A 386 1.54 13.35 -9.89
CA LEU A 386 2.64 12.93 -10.77
C LEU A 386 2.17 11.92 -11.83
N GLN A 387 1.29 11.00 -11.44
CA GLN A 387 0.72 9.99 -12.34
C GLN A 387 -0.25 10.57 -13.39
N LEU A 388 -0.71 11.80 -13.17
CA LEU A 388 -1.64 12.50 -14.06
C LEU A 388 -0.95 13.51 -14.98
N LYS A 389 0.39 13.68 -14.90
CA LYS A 389 1.14 14.64 -15.73
C LYS A 389 1.04 14.22 -17.22
N PRO A 390 0.35 15.00 -18.08
CA PRO A 390 0.17 14.63 -19.47
C PRO A 390 1.50 14.68 -20.24
N GLY A 391 1.80 13.63 -21.00
CA GLY A 391 2.91 13.63 -21.96
C GLY A 391 4.29 13.21 -21.44
N LYS A 392 4.43 12.81 -20.17
CA LYS A 392 5.57 12.01 -19.71
C LYS A 392 5.10 10.59 -19.49
N VAL A 393 5.64 9.65 -20.26
CA VAL A 393 5.65 8.20 -19.91
C VAL A 393 5.98 8.12 -18.43
N PRO A 394 5.25 7.35 -17.60
CA PRO A 394 5.50 7.28 -16.16
C PRO A 394 7.00 7.12 -15.97
N MET A 395 7.62 8.18 -15.45
CA MET A 395 9.02 8.17 -15.09
C MET A 395 9.07 7.14 -13.98
N MET A 396 9.51 5.92 -14.32
CA MET A 396 9.93 4.97 -13.31
C MET A 396 11.01 5.71 -12.54
N LEU A 397 10.64 6.21 -11.36
CA LEU A 397 11.55 6.75 -10.37
C LEU A 397 12.51 5.59 -10.08
N ARG A 398 13.69 5.65 -10.69
CA ARG A 398 14.77 4.69 -10.53
C ARG A 398 15.48 4.92 -9.22
#